data_AF-A0A240UKF1-F1
#
_entry.id   AF-A0A240UKF1-F1
#
_cell.length_a   1.000
_cell.length_b   1.000
_cell.length_c   1.000
_cell.angle_alpha   90.00
_cell.angle_beta   90.00
_cell.angle_gamma   90.00
#
_symmetry.space_group_name_H-M   'P 1'
#
loop_
_entity.id
_entity.type
_entity.pdbx_description
1 polymer ?
#
loop_
_entity_poly.entity_id
_entity_poly.type
_entity_poly.pdbx_seq_one_letter_code
_entity_poly.pdbx_strand_id
1 'polypeptide(L)'
;MIGSAWLHLASFAVMLVATRTVRRWTWLYALSVLPGTLAHEAMHWMAGWLFGARPVSMSILPRRMPDGELLLGRVLFMRLRWWNAVPVALAPFLLIPLSAGLLWHSAGWPALAWPSLGLKLLAVQCLLATWPSGRDWWHALGGAAVAGALTLAGLYLYNRFGFALR
;
A
#
# COMPACT_ATOMS: atom_id res chain seq x y z
N MET A 1 -8.80 -28.82 -14.97
CA MET A 1 -9.03 -27.49 -14.36
C MET A 1 -8.27 -27.28 -13.04
N ILE A 2 -8.10 -28.28 -12.16
CA ILE A 2 -7.34 -28.12 -10.90
C ILE A 2 -5.82 -28.03 -11.14
N GLY A 3 -5.27 -28.80 -12.09
CA GLY A 3 -3.83 -28.80 -12.38
C GLY A 3 -3.27 -27.47 -12.91
N SER A 4 -4.08 -26.68 -13.62
CA SER A 4 -3.67 -25.35 -14.10
C SER A 4 -3.59 -24.34 -12.96
N ALA A 5 -4.52 -24.36 -12.00
CA ALA A 5 -4.53 -23.44 -10.87
C ALA A 5 -3.24 -23.52 -10.04
N TRP A 6 -2.76 -24.74 -9.76
CA TRP A 6 -1.48 -24.94 -9.07
C TRP A 6 -0.29 -24.36 -9.83
N LEU A 7 -0.28 -24.44 -11.17
CA LEU A 7 0.76 -23.81 -11.98
C LEU A 7 0.70 -22.28 -11.92
N HIS A 8 -0.50 -21.68 -11.88
CA HIS A 8 -0.62 -20.23 -11.68
C HIS A 8 -0.07 -19.79 -10.32
N LEU A 9 -0.42 -20.51 -9.25
CA LEU A 9 0.06 -20.23 -7.90
C LEU A 9 1.56 -20.48 -7.76
N ALA A 10 2.07 -21.58 -8.31
CA ALA A 10 3.49 -21.92 -8.27
C ALA A 10 4.34 -20.89 -9.02
N SER A 11 3.95 -20.51 -10.25
CA SER A 11 4.64 -19.46 -11.01
C SER A 11 4.58 -18.11 -10.30
N PHE A 12 3.44 -17.73 -9.73
CA PHE A 12 3.30 -16.51 -8.91
C PHE A 12 4.24 -16.54 -7.70
N ALA A 13 4.28 -17.65 -6.96
CA ALA A 13 5.16 -17.82 -5.80
C ALA A 13 6.64 -17.77 -6.19
N VAL A 14 7.03 -18.38 -7.30
CA VAL A 14 8.39 -18.30 -7.85
C VAL A 14 8.76 -16.84 -8.15
N MET A 15 7.88 -16.09 -8.80
CA MET A 15 8.12 -14.67 -9.13
C MET A 15 8.20 -13.79 -7.87
N LEU A 16 7.39 -14.07 -6.86
CA LEU A 16 7.44 -13.42 -5.55
C LEU A 16 8.79 -13.65 -4.87
N VAL A 17 9.24 -14.90 -4.80
CA VAL A 17 10.53 -15.26 -4.20
C VAL A 17 11.69 -14.65 -5.00
N ALA A 18 11.66 -14.75 -6.33
CA ALA A 18 12.67 -14.17 -7.21
C ALA A 18 12.79 -12.66 -7.03
N THR A 19 11.67 -11.94 -6.94
CA THR A 19 11.70 -10.48 -6.70
C THR A 19 12.32 -10.15 -5.34
N ARG A 20 12.05 -10.96 -4.31
CA ARG A 20 12.66 -10.78 -2.98
C ARG A 20 14.15 -11.14 -2.95
N THR A 21 14.62 -12.11 -3.73
CA THR A 21 16.04 -12.48 -3.76
C THR A 21 16.91 -11.43 -4.44
N VAL A 22 16.34 -10.59 -5.32
CA VAL A 22 17.06 -9.49 -5.97
C VAL A 22 17.27 -8.28 -5.03
N ARG A 23 16.63 -8.25 -3.84
CA ARG A 23 16.80 -7.17 -2.83
C ARG A 23 18.26 -6.85 -2.48
N ARG A 24 19.16 -7.83 -2.56
CA ARG A 24 20.61 -7.64 -2.33
C ARG A 24 21.25 -6.64 -3.31
N TRP A 25 20.69 -6.46 -4.50
CA TRP A 25 21.25 -5.61 -5.55
C TRP A 25 20.35 -4.38 -5.71
N THR A 26 20.73 -3.27 -5.05
CA THR A 26 19.91 -2.07 -4.88
C THR A 26 19.20 -1.62 -6.17
N TRP A 27 19.95 -1.45 -7.26
CA TRP A 27 19.42 -0.92 -8.52
C TRP A 27 18.53 -1.91 -9.26
N LEU A 28 18.91 -3.20 -9.29
CA LEU A 28 18.06 -4.22 -9.89
C LEU A 28 16.75 -4.37 -9.13
N TYR A 29 16.81 -4.33 -7.80
CA TYR A 29 15.62 -4.37 -6.97
C TYR A 29 14.71 -3.17 -7.24
N ALA A 30 15.27 -1.96 -7.20
CA ALA A 30 14.53 -0.72 -7.45
C ALA A 30 13.84 -0.72 -8.82
N LEU A 31 14.53 -1.17 -9.87
CA LEU A 31 13.95 -1.28 -11.21
C LEU A 31 12.87 -2.35 -11.27
N SER A 32 13.10 -3.50 -10.63
CA SER A 32 12.13 -4.60 -10.59
C SER A 32 10.83 -4.13 -9.95
N VAL A 33 10.89 -3.47 -8.79
CA VAL A 33 9.72 -3.01 -8.01
C VAL A 33 9.14 -1.68 -8.44
N LEU A 34 9.71 -1.00 -9.44
CA LEU A 34 9.28 0.32 -9.89
C LEU A 34 7.77 0.42 -10.20
N PRO A 35 7.13 -0.55 -10.88
CA PRO A 35 5.68 -0.50 -11.09
C PRO A 35 4.89 -0.56 -9.77
N GLY A 36 5.36 -1.36 -8.81
CA GLY A 36 4.75 -1.47 -7.48
C GLY A 36 4.93 -0.19 -6.66
N THR A 37 6.13 0.38 -6.66
CA THR A 37 6.42 1.68 -6.02
C THR A 37 5.54 2.79 -6.62
N LEU A 38 5.42 2.84 -7.95
CA LEU A 38 4.55 3.79 -8.62
C LEU A 38 3.09 3.64 -8.15
N ALA A 39 2.58 2.41 -8.12
CA ALA A 39 1.22 2.12 -7.67
C ALA A 39 1.01 2.50 -6.20
N HIS A 40 1.98 2.23 -5.33
CA HIS A 40 1.97 2.59 -3.90
C HIS A 40 1.84 4.09 -3.70
N GLU A 41 2.75 4.85 -4.29
CA GLU A 41 2.73 6.31 -4.20
C GLU A 41 1.46 6.89 -4.87
N ALA A 42 0.96 6.25 -5.93
CA ALA A 42 -0.30 6.65 -6.56
C ALA A 42 -1.51 6.45 -5.63
N MET A 43 -1.56 5.38 -4.84
CA MET A 43 -2.62 5.18 -3.84
C MET A 43 -2.61 6.30 -2.80
N HIS A 44 -1.44 6.66 -2.29
CA HIS A 44 -1.27 7.80 -1.38
C HIS A 44 -1.71 9.12 -2.03
N TRP A 45 -1.31 9.36 -3.28
CA TRP A 45 -1.69 10.55 -4.02
C TRP A 45 -3.22 10.64 -4.22
N MET A 46 -3.85 9.56 -4.67
CA MET A 46 -5.30 9.50 -4.90
C MET A 46 -6.08 9.68 -3.59
N ALA A 47 -5.70 8.96 -2.53
CA ALA A 47 -6.30 9.13 -1.21
C ALA A 47 -6.08 10.57 -0.69
N GLY A 48 -4.92 11.16 -0.94
CA GLY A 48 -4.63 12.54 -0.58
C GLY A 48 -5.58 13.55 -1.22
N TRP A 49 -5.97 13.33 -2.48
CA TRP A 49 -7.00 14.13 -3.13
C TRP A 49 -8.39 13.85 -2.55
N LEU A 50 -8.76 12.58 -2.41
CA LEU A 50 -10.08 12.16 -1.93
C LEU A 50 -10.38 12.64 -0.50
N PHE A 51 -9.39 12.59 0.39
CA PHE A 51 -9.51 13.00 1.79
C PHE A 51 -8.94 14.41 2.07
N GLY A 52 -8.64 15.18 1.02
CA GLY A 52 -8.27 16.59 1.14
C GLY A 52 -6.93 16.88 1.83
N ALA A 53 -5.98 15.94 1.78
CA ALA A 53 -4.62 16.09 2.32
C ALA A 53 -3.69 16.94 1.43
N ARG A 54 -4.13 17.31 0.21
CA ARG A 54 -3.42 18.18 -0.74
C ARG A 54 -2.02 17.67 -1.07
N PRO A 55 -1.90 16.58 -1.84
CA PRO A 55 -0.60 16.11 -2.30
C PRO A 55 0.02 17.12 -3.27
N VAL A 56 1.32 17.38 -3.15
CA VAL A 56 2.03 18.41 -3.91
C VAL A 56 3.24 17.92 -4.69
N SER A 57 3.83 16.79 -4.28
CA SER A 57 4.97 16.21 -4.97
C SER A 57 4.96 14.71 -4.81
N MET A 58 5.28 14.00 -5.88
CA MET A 58 5.47 12.54 -5.92
C MET A 58 6.83 12.26 -6.54
N SER A 59 7.60 11.36 -5.93
CA SER A 59 8.91 10.93 -6.43
C SER A 59 8.98 9.41 -6.38
N ILE A 60 9.42 8.80 -7.48
CA ILE A 60 9.65 7.35 -7.60
C ILE A 60 11.13 7.00 -7.78
N LEU A 61 12.00 8.01 -7.69
CA LEU A 61 13.44 7.82 -7.84
C LEU A 61 14.02 7.33 -6.50
N PRO A 62 14.72 6.17 -6.50
CA PRO A 62 15.28 5.63 -5.29
C PRO A 62 16.39 6.55 -4.75
N ARG A 63 16.38 6.79 -3.45
CA ARG A 63 17.39 7.58 -2.74
C ARG A 63 17.86 6.83 -1.51
N ARG A 64 19.17 6.79 -1.29
CA ARG A 64 19.73 6.28 -0.03
C ARG A 64 19.58 7.33 1.06
N MET A 65 19.04 6.93 2.20
CA MET A 65 18.89 7.77 3.38
C MET A 65 20.17 7.68 4.24
N PRO A 66 20.42 8.66 5.14
CA PRO A 66 21.63 8.70 5.97
C PRO A 66 21.79 7.50 6.92
N ASP A 67 20.68 6.86 7.27
CA ASP A 67 20.59 5.63 8.08
C ASP A 67 20.94 4.35 7.27
N GLY A 68 21.23 4.48 5.97
CA GLY A 68 21.53 3.37 5.08
C GLY A 68 20.29 2.72 4.45
N GLU A 69 19.07 3.15 4.80
CA GLU A 69 17.85 2.64 4.18
C GLU A 69 17.68 3.16 2.74
N LEU A 70 17.05 2.35 1.89
CA LEU A 70 16.73 2.74 0.52
C LEU A 70 15.27 3.22 0.46
N LEU A 71 15.09 4.53 0.32
CA LEU A 71 13.79 5.12 0.05
C LEU A 71 13.46 4.94 -1.44
N LEU A 72 12.46 4.11 -1.76
CA LEU A 72 12.06 3.83 -3.14
C LEU A 72 11.21 4.96 -3.74
N GLY A 73 10.28 5.49 -2.96
CA GLY A 73 9.35 6.54 -3.36
C GLY A 73 8.95 7.45 -2.20
N ARG A 74 8.26 8.55 -2.51
CA ARG A 74 7.56 9.38 -1.53
C ARG A 74 6.48 10.25 -2.17
N VAL A 75 5.42 10.51 -1.42
CA VAL A 75 4.47 11.63 -1.64
C VAL A 75 4.58 12.66 -0.52
N LEU A 76 4.55 13.94 -0.88
CA LEU A 76 4.48 15.07 0.05
C LEU A 76 3.07 15.65 0.09
N PHE A 77 2.59 15.94 1.30
CA PHE A 77 1.25 16.51 1.55
C PHE A 77 1.36 17.86 2.25
N MET A 78 0.58 18.86 1.82
CA MET A 78 0.51 20.16 2.49
C MET A 78 -0.51 20.20 3.64
N ARG A 79 -1.48 19.29 3.67
CA ARG A 79 -2.62 19.36 4.60
C ARG A 79 -2.96 18.00 5.22
N LEU A 80 -1.92 17.28 5.66
CA LEU A 80 -2.12 16.06 6.44
C LEU A 80 -2.53 16.43 7.88
N ARG A 81 -3.73 16.00 8.29
CA ARG A 81 -4.35 16.25 9.59
C ARG A 81 -4.76 14.91 10.21
N TRP A 82 -5.01 14.87 11.51
CA TRP A 82 -5.37 13.63 12.22
C TRP A 82 -6.54 12.86 11.58
N TRP A 83 -7.55 13.57 11.05
CA TRP A 83 -8.77 12.95 10.51
C TRP A 83 -8.60 12.39 9.09
N ASN A 84 -7.69 12.92 8.26
CA ASN A 84 -7.38 12.35 6.94
C ASN A 84 -6.09 11.54 6.91
N ALA A 85 -5.28 11.58 7.98
CA ALA A 85 -4.04 10.81 8.08
C ALA A 85 -4.28 9.31 7.99
N VAL A 86 -5.30 8.78 8.67
CA VAL A 86 -5.61 7.34 8.69
C VAL A 86 -5.91 6.80 7.28
N PRO A 87 -6.91 7.31 6.55
CA PRO A 87 -7.22 6.76 5.22
C PRO A 87 -6.11 7.03 4.20
N VAL A 88 -5.37 8.14 4.31
CA VAL A 88 -4.24 8.44 3.41
C VAL A 88 -3.07 7.50 3.67
N ALA A 89 -2.73 7.24 4.93
CA ALA A 89 -1.62 6.36 5.29
C ALA A 89 -1.89 4.88 4.99
N LEU A 90 -3.15 4.44 5.11
CA LEU A 90 -3.53 3.05 4.84
C LEU A 90 -3.94 2.78 3.38
N ALA A 91 -3.93 3.81 2.53
CA ALA A 91 -4.29 3.71 1.12
C ALA A 91 -3.56 2.60 0.34
N PRO A 92 -2.25 2.30 0.58
CA PRO A 92 -1.56 1.22 -0.11
C PRO A 92 -2.18 -0.17 0.06
N PHE A 93 -3.01 -0.40 1.09
CA PHE A 93 -3.72 -1.67 1.24
C PHE A 93 -4.73 -1.94 0.11
N LEU A 94 -5.17 -0.92 -0.63
CA LEU A 94 -5.97 -1.10 -1.85
C LEU A 94 -5.20 -1.84 -2.96
N LEU A 95 -3.88 -1.98 -2.85
CA LEU A 95 -3.11 -2.82 -3.76
C LEU A 95 -3.34 -4.32 -3.53
N ILE A 96 -3.88 -4.74 -2.38
CA ILE A 96 -4.22 -6.15 -2.11
C ILE A 96 -5.31 -6.63 -3.09
N PRO A 97 -6.51 -6.00 -3.15
CA PRO A 97 -7.54 -6.42 -4.11
C PRO A 97 -7.08 -6.21 -5.56
N LEU A 98 -6.26 -5.20 -5.85
CA LEU A 98 -5.68 -5.01 -7.18
C LEU A 98 -4.78 -6.19 -7.57
N SER A 99 -3.87 -6.61 -6.68
CA SER A 99 -3.00 -7.77 -6.89
C SER A 99 -3.80 -9.05 -7.11
N ALA A 100 -4.82 -9.29 -6.27
CA ALA A 100 -5.71 -10.44 -6.42
C ALA A 100 -6.46 -10.42 -7.75
N GLY A 101 -6.97 -9.25 -8.18
CA GLY A 101 -7.61 -9.07 -9.47
C GLY A 101 -6.68 -9.33 -10.65
N LEU A 102 -5.44 -8.85 -10.61
CA LEU A 102 -4.43 -9.12 -11.64
C LEU A 102 -4.08 -10.61 -11.73
N LEU A 103 -3.93 -11.28 -10.58
CA LEU A 103 -3.70 -12.72 -10.53
C LEU A 103 -4.90 -13.50 -11.10
N TRP A 104 -6.12 -13.09 -10.77
CA TRP A 104 -7.35 -13.65 -11.33
C TRP A 104 -7.41 -13.47 -12.84
N HIS A 105 -7.16 -12.26 -13.35
CA HIS A 105 -7.08 -11.99 -14.79
C HIS A 105 -6.00 -12.82 -15.49
N SER A 106 -4.88 -13.11 -14.80
CA SER A 106 -3.84 -13.98 -15.34
C SER A 106 -4.33 -15.40 -15.65
N ALA A 107 -5.36 -15.87 -14.93
CA ALA A 107 -5.95 -17.21 -15.09
C ALA A 107 -6.78 -17.36 -16.38
N GLY A 108 -7.11 -16.27 -17.06
CA GLY A 108 -7.71 -16.30 -18.41
C GLY A 108 -6.74 -16.71 -19.51
N TRP A 109 -5.44 -16.83 -19.19
CA TRP A 109 -4.36 -17.18 -20.11
C TRP A 109 -3.64 -18.45 -19.62
N PRO A 110 -2.98 -19.22 -20.51
CA PRO A 110 -2.12 -20.33 -20.07
C PRO A 110 -1.08 -19.87 -19.06
N ALA A 111 -0.82 -20.66 -18.01
CA ALA A 111 -0.06 -20.23 -16.83
C ALA A 111 1.33 -19.64 -17.14
N LEU A 112 2.00 -20.15 -18.17
CA LEU A 112 3.35 -19.74 -18.58
C LEU A 112 3.36 -18.87 -19.85
N ALA A 113 2.20 -18.50 -20.38
CA ALA A 113 2.13 -17.58 -21.50
C ALA A 113 2.61 -16.19 -21.08
N TRP A 114 3.28 -15.47 -21.98
CA TRP A 114 3.81 -14.13 -21.72
C TRP A 114 2.79 -13.15 -21.11
N PRO A 115 1.53 -13.07 -21.56
CA PRO A 115 0.53 -12.20 -20.93
C PRO A 115 0.23 -12.61 -19.48
N SER A 116 0.15 -13.92 -19.22
CA SER A 116 -0.10 -14.45 -17.88
C SER A 116 1.06 -14.16 -16.92
N LEU A 117 2.31 -14.32 -17.40
CA LEU A 117 3.51 -14.01 -16.63
C LEU A 117 3.62 -12.50 -16.35
N GLY A 118 3.34 -11.65 -17.34
CA GLY A 118 3.33 -10.20 -17.16
C GLY A 118 2.32 -9.76 -16.09
N LEU A 119 1.09 -10.29 -16.13
CA LEU A 119 0.06 -10.01 -15.13
C LEU A 119 0.46 -10.51 -13.73
N LYS A 120 1.07 -11.70 -13.62
CA LYS A 120 1.59 -12.21 -12.35
C LYS A 120 2.73 -11.35 -11.82
N LEU A 121 3.64 -10.88 -12.67
CA LEU A 121 4.71 -9.97 -12.26
C LEU A 121 4.12 -8.70 -11.66
N LEU A 122 3.18 -8.06 -12.36
CA LEU A 122 2.50 -6.86 -11.86
C LEU A 122 1.73 -7.13 -10.56
N ALA A 123 1.07 -8.28 -10.45
CA ALA A 123 0.39 -8.70 -9.23
C ALA A 123 1.38 -8.85 -8.06
N VAL A 124 2.55 -9.46 -8.29
CA VAL A 124 3.63 -9.54 -7.29
C VAL A 124 4.11 -8.16 -6.88
N GLN A 125 4.32 -7.24 -7.83
CA GLN A 125 4.80 -5.90 -7.52
C GLN A 125 3.77 -5.12 -6.69
N CYS A 126 2.48 -5.24 -7.03
CA CYS A 126 1.40 -4.66 -6.23
C CYS A 126 1.37 -5.26 -4.83
N LEU A 127 1.45 -6.59 -4.70
CA LEU A 127 1.42 -7.29 -3.41
C LEU A 127 2.59 -6.90 -2.50
N LEU A 128 3.80 -6.82 -3.06
CA LEU A 128 4.97 -6.42 -2.29
C LEU A 128 4.91 -4.96 -1.85
N ALA A 129 4.23 -4.11 -2.63
CA ALA A 129 4.07 -2.70 -2.35
C ALA A 129 2.84 -2.38 -1.47
N THR A 130 2.10 -3.37 -0.97
CA THR A 130 0.92 -3.10 -0.11
C THR A 130 1.29 -2.55 1.26
N TRP A 131 2.51 -2.82 1.73
CA TRP A 131 2.90 -2.55 3.11
C TRP A 131 3.21 -1.06 3.29
N PRO A 132 2.51 -0.34 4.19
CA PRO A 132 2.81 1.05 4.49
C PRO A 132 4.20 1.21 5.11
N SER A 133 4.85 2.35 4.87
CA SER A 133 6.15 2.66 5.48
C SER A 133 6.01 2.92 6.99
N GLY A 134 7.14 2.95 7.71
CA GLY A 134 7.14 3.30 9.13
C GLY A 134 6.55 4.70 9.41
N ARG A 135 6.73 5.66 8.49
CA ARG A 135 6.12 6.99 8.59
C ARG A 135 4.61 6.94 8.39
N ASP A 136 4.12 6.09 7.50
CA ASP A 136 2.68 5.92 7.27
C ASP A 136 2.01 5.32 8.51
N TRP A 137 2.64 4.32 9.13
CA TRP A 137 2.17 3.79 10.41
C TRP A 137 2.12 4.85 11.50
N TRP A 138 3.12 5.73 11.58
CA TRP A 138 3.11 6.85 12.51
C TRP A 138 1.92 7.79 12.28
N HIS A 139 1.64 8.16 11.03
CA HIS A 139 0.49 8.98 10.67
C HIS A 139 -0.86 8.29 10.96
N ALA A 140 -0.97 6.99 10.64
CA ALA A 140 -2.18 6.20 10.89
C ALA A 140 -2.45 6.06 12.39
N LEU A 141 -1.44 5.69 13.20
CA LEU A 141 -1.58 5.54 14.65
C LEU A 141 -1.88 6.88 15.32
N GLY A 142 -1.20 7.96 14.92
CA GLY A 142 -1.46 9.30 15.45
C GLY A 142 -2.88 9.79 15.15
N GLY A 143 -3.36 9.59 13.92
CA GLY A 143 -4.73 9.91 13.54
C GLY A 143 -5.77 9.08 14.31
N ALA A 144 -5.54 7.77 14.43
CA ALA A 144 -6.42 6.85 15.15
C ALA A 144 -6.47 7.16 16.66
N ALA A 145 -5.35 7.52 17.28
CA ALA A 145 -5.31 7.91 18.68
C ALA A 145 -6.16 9.15 18.98
N VAL A 146 -6.08 10.18 18.13
CA VAL A 146 -6.91 11.39 18.26
C VAL A 146 -8.39 11.05 18.06
N ALA A 147 -8.73 10.26 17.04
CA ALA A 147 -10.11 9.84 16.80
C ALA A 147 -10.69 9.02 17.97
N GLY A 148 -9.88 8.11 18.55
CA GLY A 148 -10.23 7.33 19.73
C GLY A 148 -10.48 8.20 20.96
N ALA A 149 -9.59 9.17 21.23
CA ALA A 149 -9.74 10.10 22.35
C ALA A 149 -11.02 10.95 22.23
N LEU A 150 -11.32 11.46 21.03
CA LEU A 150 -12.56 12.22 20.79
C LEU A 150 -13.82 11.36 20.99
N THR A 151 -13.77 10.09 20.54
CA THR A 151 -14.88 9.14 20.71
C THR A 151 -15.12 8.84 22.19
N LEU A 152 -14.06 8.56 22.96
CA LEU A 152 -14.15 8.30 24.40
C LEU A 152 -14.66 9.53 25.16
N ALA A 153 -14.17 10.73 24.84
CA ALA A 153 -14.66 11.97 25.43
C ALA A 153 -16.15 12.18 25.14
N GLY A 154 -16.58 11.94 23.89
CA GLY A 154 -17.99 12.01 23.51
C GLY A 154 -18.87 11.02 24.27
N LEU A 155 -18.43 9.77 24.39
CA LEU A 155 -19.13 8.73 25.16
C LEU A 155 -19.21 9.08 26.65
N TYR A 156 -18.14 9.61 27.23
CA TYR A 156 -18.10 10.05 28.61
C TYR A 156 -19.08 11.21 28.86
N LEU A 157 -19.07 12.24 28.00
CA LEU A 157 -19.99 13.37 28.09
C LEU A 157 -21.44 12.93 27.88
N TYR A 158 -21.70 12.05 26.92
CA TYR A 158 -23.03 11.46 26.70
C TYR A 158 -23.52 10.70 27.93
N ASN A 159 -22.67 9.88 28.56
CA ASN A 159 -23.04 9.18 29.77
C ASN A 159 -23.30 10.15 30.95
N ARG A 160 -22.49 11.21 31.06
CA ARG A 160 -22.59 12.18 32.16
C ARG A 160 -23.80 13.11 32.05
N PHE A 161 -24.15 13.55 30.84
CA PHE A 161 -25.19 14.55 30.59
C PHE A 161 -26.45 13.99 29.92
N GLY A 162 -26.36 12.88 29.19
CA GLY A 162 -27.51 12.20 28.58
C GLY A 162 -28.47 11.58 29.60
N PHE A 163 -28.00 11.32 30.82
CA PHE A 163 -28.85 10.94 31.96
C PHE A 163 -29.51 12.13 32.66
N ALA A 164 -29.04 13.37 32.46
CA ALA A 164 -29.59 14.55 33.12
C ALA A 164 -30.85 15.11 32.43
N LEU A 165 -31.22 14.55 31.27
CA LEU A 165 -32.36 14.99 30.44
C LEU A 165 -33.45 13.90 30.29
N ARG A 166 -33.37 12.81 31.06
CA ARG A 166 -34.44 11.81 31.23
C ARG A 166 -34.94 11.85 32.67
#